data_AF-A0A091DTE5-F1
#
_entry.id   AF-A0A091DTE5-F1
#
_cell.length_a   1.000
_cell.length_b   1.000
_cell.length_c   1.000
_cell.angle_alpha   90.00
_cell.angle_beta   90.00
_cell.angle_gamma   90.00
#
_symmetry.space_group_name_H-M   'P 1'
#
loop_
_entity.id
_entity.type
_entity.pdbx_description
1 polymer ?
#
loop_
_entity_poly.entity_id
_entity_poly.type
_entity_poly.pdbx_seq_one_letter_code
_entity_poly.pdbx_strand_id
1 'polypeptide(L)'
;MNIRLEKTFIRRKFGMAFLEKYGYLNNQVSKGLSSARFSNAIREFQWVSRLPVSGVLDRATLRQMTRPRCGVADTDSHATWAERISAPFAGRRAKMRRRKRFTKQGNKWYKQHLSYRLVNWPERLPEPEVRGAVHAAFQLWSNVSALEFWEAPATVPADIRLTFFQGDHNDGLSNAFDGPVSATVTRTWHHSRRTQTRKLDLHDPIRVSL
;
A
#
# COMPACT_ATOMS: atom_id res chain seq x y z
N MET A 1 31.08 13.20 -23.10
CA MET A 1 30.65 12.20 -22.09
C MET A 1 29.18 11.84 -22.34
N ASN A 2 28.79 10.58 -22.07
CA ASN A 2 27.81 9.81 -22.82
C ASN A 2 26.37 9.90 -22.24
N ILE A 3 25.57 10.88 -22.68
CA ILE A 3 24.18 11.17 -22.24
C ILE A 3 23.27 9.92 -22.21
N ARG A 4 23.55 8.93 -23.07
CA ARG A 4 22.78 7.68 -23.15
C ARG A 4 22.94 6.81 -21.90
N LEU A 5 24.16 6.73 -21.35
CA LEU A 5 24.46 5.92 -20.16
C LEU A 5 23.85 6.55 -18.89
N GLU A 6 23.86 7.88 -18.82
CA GLU A 6 23.31 8.64 -17.70
C GLU A 6 21.78 8.49 -17.62
N LYS A 7 21.08 8.60 -18.75
CA LYS A 7 19.62 8.35 -18.82
C LYS A 7 19.26 6.92 -18.42
N THR A 8 20.04 5.91 -18.79
CA THR A 8 19.79 4.53 -18.38
C THR A 8 20.05 4.30 -16.89
N PHE A 9 21.06 4.95 -16.33
CA PHE A 9 21.38 4.88 -14.91
C PHE A 9 20.27 5.49 -14.05
N ILE A 10 19.80 6.68 -14.41
CA ILE A 10 18.69 7.37 -13.72
C ILE A 10 17.41 6.52 -13.77
N ARG A 11 17.06 5.98 -14.95
CA ARG A 11 15.88 5.12 -15.10
C ARG A 11 15.95 3.87 -14.21
N ARG A 12 17.11 3.22 -14.17
CA ARG A 12 17.33 2.04 -13.33
C ARG A 12 17.23 2.39 -11.84
N LYS A 13 17.83 3.49 -11.41
CA LYS A 13 17.74 3.97 -10.01
C LYS A 13 16.30 4.23 -9.59
N PHE A 14 15.53 4.94 -10.44
CA PHE A 14 14.10 5.16 -10.22
C PHE A 14 13.32 3.84 -10.11
N GLY A 15 13.52 2.92 -11.05
CA GLY A 15 12.83 1.63 -11.05
C GLY A 15 13.15 0.78 -9.80
N MET A 16 14.38 0.81 -9.31
CA MET A 16 14.76 0.10 -8.07
C MET A 16 14.03 0.68 -6.86
N ALA A 17 14.08 2.00 -6.67
CA ALA A 17 13.40 2.67 -5.56
C ALA A 17 11.88 2.40 -5.59
N PHE A 18 11.26 2.43 -6.76
CA PHE A 18 9.85 2.09 -6.93
C PHE A 18 9.56 0.65 -6.50
N LEU A 19 10.32 -0.31 -7.02
CA LEU A 19 10.10 -1.73 -6.75
C LEU A 19 10.35 -2.08 -5.28
N GLU A 20 11.27 -1.40 -4.61
CA GLU A 20 11.47 -1.50 -3.16
C GLU A 20 10.28 -0.92 -2.39
N LYS A 21 9.84 0.29 -2.73
CA LYS A 21 8.71 0.97 -2.06
C LYS A 21 7.43 0.14 -2.08
N TYR A 22 7.12 -0.49 -3.22
CA TYR A 22 5.91 -1.29 -3.39
C TYR A 22 6.10 -2.78 -3.06
N GLY A 23 7.26 -3.17 -2.54
CA GLY A 23 7.50 -4.52 -2.01
C GLY A 23 7.80 -5.59 -3.06
N TYR A 24 8.14 -5.22 -4.29
CA TYR A 24 8.65 -6.12 -5.32
C TYR A 24 10.13 -6.50 -5.10
N LEU A 25 10.85 -5.71 -4.31
CA LEU A 25 12.23 -5.98 -3.89
C LEU A 25 12.35 -5.86 -2.36
N ASN A 26 13.17 -6.71 -1.76
CA ASN A 26 13.46 -6.67 -0.32
C ASN A 26 14.84 -6.06 -0.07
N ASN A 27 14.88 -5.02 0.78
CA ASN A 27 16.07 -4.28 1.18
C ASN A 27 17.09 -5.09 1.99
N GLN A 28 16.70 -6.24 2.55
CA GLN A 28 17.56 -7.06 3.43
C GLN A 28 18.63 -7.88 2.71
N VAL A 29 18.65 -7.89 1.37
CA VAL A 29 19.65 -8.67 0.62
C VAL A 29 20.77 -7.75 0.13
N SER A 30 21.64 -7.38 1.07
CA SER A 30 22.82 -6.52 0.94
C SER A 30 23.99 -7.15 0.14
N LYS A 31 23.70 -8.00 -0.85
CA LYS A 31 24.69 -8.43 -1.85
C LYS A 31 24.10 -8.27 -3.25
N GLY A 32 24.68 -7.32 -3.99
CA GLY A 32 24.46 -7.00 -5.41
C GLY A 32 23.17 -7.52 -6.01
N LEU A 33 22.17 -6.65 -6.18
CA LEU A 33 20.93 -7.03 -6.86
C LEU A 33 21.25 -7.54 -8.28
N SER A 34 21.18 -8.85 -8.46
CA SER A 34 21.38 -9.50 -9.76
C SER A 34 20.41 -8.89 -10.78
N SER A 35 20.91 -8.65 -12.00
CA SER A 35 20.09 -8.19 -13.14
C SER A 35 18.84 -9.07 -13.33
N ALA A 36 18.94 -10.36 -13.00
CA ALA A 36 17.83 -11.30 -13.04
C ALA A 36 16.75 -10.99 -11.99
N ARG A 37 17.13 -10.65 -10.74
CA ARG A 37 16.16 -10.29 -9.69
C ARG A 37 15.42 -9.01 -10.03
N PHE A 38 16.14 -8.00 -10.53
CA PHE A 38 15.54 -6.75 -10.99
C PHE A 38 14.57 -6.98 -12.16
N SER A 39 14.98 -7.78 -13.14
CA SER A 39 14.13 -8.10 -14.31
C SER A 39 12.88 -8.88 -13.89
N ASN A 40 12.99 -9.81 -12.94
CA ASN A 40 11.84 -10.53 -12.41
C ASN A 40 10.87 -9.60 -11.67
N ALA A 41 11.37 -8.71 -10.80
CA ALA A 41 10.56 -7.69 -10.14
C ALA A 41 9.76 -6.83 -11.15
N ILE A 42 10.40 -6.45 -12.26
CA ILE A 42 9.71 -5.73 -13.36
C ILE A 42 8.62 -6.59 -14.00
N ARG A 43 8.87 -7.90 -14.23
CA ARG A 43 7.86 -8.80 -14.80
C ARG A 43 6.62 -8.90 -13.92
N GLU A 44 6.80 -8.94 -12.60
CA GLU A 44 5.67 -9.00 -11.67
C GLU A 44 4.88 -7.70 -11.71
N PHE A 45 5.56 -6.55 -11.67
CA PHE A 45 4.90 -5.25 -11.77
C PHE A 45 4.13 -5.10 -13.10
N GLN A 46 4.73 -5.51 -14.21
CA GLN A 46 4.08 -5.50 -15.52
C GLN A 46 2.83 -6.36 -15.51
N TRP A 47 2.90 -7.55 -14.92
CA TRP A 47 1.74 -8.44 -14.81
C TRP A 47 0.61 -7.84 -13.97
N VAL A 48 0.91 -7.32 -12.78
CA VAL A 48 -0.08 -6.68 -11.90
C VAL A 48 -0.70 -5.44 -12.57
N SER A 49 0.12 -4.68 -13.29
CA SER A 49 -0.31 -3.49 -14.03
C SER A 49 -0.94 -3.78 -15.39
N ARG A 50 -1.13 -5.07 -15.75
CA ARG A 50 -1.68 -5.52 -17.05
C ARG A 50 -0.91 -5.00 -18.27
N LEU A 51 0.41 -4.88 -18.14
CA LEU A 51 1.34 -4.59 -19.24
C LEU A 51 1.91 -5.90 -19.83
N PRO A 52 2.41 -5.86 -21.08
CA PRO A 52 3.17 -6.97 -21.64
C PRO A 52 4.38 -7.33 -20.78
N VAL A 53 4.47 -8.60 -20.36
CA VAL A 53 5.52 -9.09 -19.47
C VAL A 53 6.82 -9.29 -20.25
N SER A 54 7.70 -8.29 -20.18
CA SER A 54 9.02 -8.30 -20.82
C SER A 54 10.16 -8.42 -19.80
N GLY A 55 9.97 -7.91 -18.58
CA GLY A 55 11.04 -7.73 -17.60
C GLY A 55 11.99 -6.57 -17.91
N VAL A 56 11.67 -5.78 -18.94
CA VAL A 56 12.44 -4.60 -19.33
C VAL A 56 11.74 -3.34 -18.84
N LEU A 57 12.51 -2.39 -18.31
CA LEU A 57 12.00 -1.09 -17.87
C LEU A 57 11.74 -0.17 -19.08
N ASP A 58 10.79 -0.55 -19.91
CA ASP A 58 10.42 0.14 -21.14
C ASP A 58 9.60 1.43 -20.87
N ARG A 59 9.27 2.16 -21.94
CA ARG A 59 8.56 3.45 -21.80
C ARG A 59 7.14 3.24 -21.25
N ALA A 60 6.47 2.14 -21.59
CA ALA A 60 5.14 1.86 -21.07
C ALA A 60 5.17 1.54 -19.57
N THR A 61 6.11 0.71 -19.14
CA THR A 61 6.33 0.39 -17.72
C THR A 61 6.64 1.63 -16.90
N LEU A 62 7.56 2.49 -17.39
CA LEU A 62 7.90 3.73 -16.69
C LEU A 62 6.72 4.67 -16.56
N ARG A 63 5.96 4.87 -17.65
CA ARG A 63 4.74 5.69 -17.58
C ARG A 63 3.78 5.17 -16.52
N GLN A 64 3.63 3.85 -16.41
CA GLN A 64 2.75 3.25 -15.43
C GLN A 64 3.28 3.39 -14.00
N MET A 65 4.60 3.27 -13.81
CA MET A 65 5.26 3.52 -12.51
C MET A 65 5.16 4.99 -12.06
N THR A 66 5.06 5.95 -13.00
CA THR A 66 4.92 7.38 -12.69
C THR A 66 3.47 7.85 -12.47
N ARG A 67 2.46 6.96 -12.60
CA ARG A 67 1.07 7.35 -12.34
C ARG A 67 0.83 7.48 -10.83
N PRO A 68 0.05 8.49 -10.39
CA PRO A 68 -0.38 8.59 -8.99
C PRO A 68 -1.05 7.29 -8.53
N ARG A 69 -0.67 6.81 -7.36
CA ARG A 69 -1.13 5.52 -6.84
C ARG A 69 -1.15 5.49 -5.31
N CYS A 70 -1.89 4.53 -4.75
CA CYS A 70 -1.90 4.26 -3.33
C CYS A 70 -0.50 3.79 -2.87
N GLY A 71 -0.05 4.23 -1.69
CA GLY A 71 1.25 3.91 -1.10
C GLY A 71 1.32 2.53 -0.44
N VAL A 72 0.22 1.78 -0.44
CA VAL A 72 0.17 0.42 0.08
C VAL A 72 0.95 -0.52 -0.85
N ALA A 73 1.77 -1.39 -0.26
CA ALA A 73 2.57 -2.35 -0.99
C ALA A 73 1.71 -3.35 -1.79
N ASP A 74 2.23 -3.81 -2.93
CA ASP A 74 1.53 -4.72 -3.85
C ASP A 74 1.68 -6.22 -3.46
N THR A 75 2.17 -6.50 -2.24
CA THR A 75 2.73 -7.80 -1.80
C THR A 75 1.75 -8.97 -1.82
N ASP A 76 0.45 -8.75 -1.65
CA ASP A 76 -0.59 -9.79 -1.82
C ASP A 76 -0.55 -10.41 -3.23
N SER A 77 -0.05 -9.66 -4.22
CA SER A 77 0.11 -10.13 -5.60
C SER A 77 1.34 -11.03 -5.80
N HIS A 78 2.38 -10.89 -4.98
CA HIS A 78 3.65 -11.63 -5.12
C HIS A 78 3.44 -13.14 -4.99
N ALA A 79 2.64 -13.59 -4.01
CA ALA A 79 2.34 -15.02 -3.84
C ALA A 79 1.61 -15.60 -5.06
N THR A 80 0.65 -14.86 -5.62
CA THR A 80 -0.13 -15.30 -6.79
C THR A 80 0.72 -15.36 -8.06
N TRP A 81 1.66 -14.43 -8.20
CA TRP A 81 2.59 -14.41 -9.32
C TRP A 81 3.64 -15.51 -9.22
N ALA A 82 4.22 -15.73 -8.04
CA ALA A 82 5.17 -16.82 -7.78
C ALA A 82 4.53 -18.20 -8.04
N GLU A 83 3.26 -18.39 -7.65
CA GLU A 83 2.49 -19.60 -7.97
C GLU A 83 2.36 -19.79 -9.48
N ARG A 84 2.04 -18.72 -10.23
CA ARG A 84 1.88 -18.76 -11.69
C ARG A 84 3.18 -19.06 -12.44
N ILE A 85 4.30 -18.46 -12.05
CA ILE A 85 5.60 -18.74 -12.68
C ILE A 85 6.04 -20.17 -12.39
N SER A 86 5.73 -20.69 -11.20
CA SER A 86 6.09 -22.05 -10.82
C SER A 86 5.12 -23.09 -11.41
N ALA A 87 3.88 -22.73 -11.73
CA ALA A 87 2.83 -23.66 -12.16
C ALA A 87 3.16 -24.47 -13.44
N PRO A 88 3.77 -23.91 -14.49
CA PRO A 88 4.22 -24.69 -15.65
C PRO A 88 5.31 -25.73 -15.32
N PHE A 89 6.10 -25.48 -14.29
CA PHE A 89 7.20 -26.35 -13.85
C PHE A 89 6.80 -27.29 -12.70
N ALA A 90 5.65 -27.03 -12.08
CA ALA A 90 5.08 -27.87 -11.04
C ALA A 90 4.41 -29.09 -11.71
N GLY A 91 5.08 -30.25 -11.65
CA GLY A 91 4.59 -31.49 -12.23
C GLY A 91 3.17 -31.87 -11.78
N ARG A 92 2.57 -32.87 -12.45
CA ARG A 92 1.14 -33.26 -12.30
C ARG A 92 0.67 -33.49 -10.85
N ARG A 93 1.56 -33.76 -9.88
CA ARG A 93 1.26 -33.90 -8.44
C ARG A 93 0.93 -32.58 -7.72
N ALA A 94 1.33 -31.41 -8.23
CA ALA A 94 1.03 -30.12 -7.60
C ALA A 94 -0.42 -29.66 -7.81
N LYS A 95 -1.09 -30.14 -8.87
CA LYS A 95 -2.50 -29.82 -9.19
C LYS A 95 -3.50 -30.31 -8.13
N MET A 96 -3.11 -31.25 -7.27
CA MET A 96 -3.96 -31.81 -6.20
C MET A 96 -3.82 -31.06 -4.86
N ARG A 97 -2.97 -30.03 -4.76
CA ARG A 97 -2.96 -29.14 -3.59
C ARG A 97 -4.17 -28.21 -3.69
N ARG A 98 -5.29 -28.66 -3.11
CA ARG A 98 -6.53 -27.91 -2.88
C ARG A 98 -6.18 -26.43 -2.65
N ARG A 99 -6.70 -25.53 -3.52
CA ARG A 99 -6.66 -24.07 -3.33
C ARG A 99 -6.97 -23.80 -1.86
N LYS A 100 -5.96 -23.40 -1.07
CA LYS A 100 -6.24 -22.83 0.25
C LYS A 100 -7.06 -21.58 -0.06
N ARG A 101 -8.37 -21.63 0.23
CA ARG A 101 -9.17 -20.42 0.30
C ARG A 101 -8.53 -19.60 1.40
N PHE A 102 -7.74 -18.60 1.02
CA PHE A 102 -7.33 -17.56 1.94
C PHE A 102 -8.62 -16.81 2.31
N THR A 103 -9.31 -17.27 3.35
CA THR A 103 -9.97 -16.30 4.21
C THR A 103 -8.83 -15.48 4.77
N LYS A 104 -8.77 -14.17 4.45
CA LYS A 104 -7.86 -13.25 5.15
C LYS A 104 -8.28 -13.27 6.62
N GLN A 105 -7.78 -14.23 7.38
CA GLN A 105 -7.98 -14.34 8.82
C GLN A 105 -7.06 -13.31 9.46
N GLY A 106 -7.61 -12.10 9.63
CA GLY A 106 -6.93 -10.95 10.17
C GLY A 106 -7.40 -9.71 9.42
N ASN A 107 -7.94 -8.72 10.15
CA ASN A 107 -8.44 -7.42 9.68
C ASN A 107 -9.95 -7.33 9.40
N LYS A 108 -10.80 -8.09 10.11
CA LYS A 108 -12.24 -7.83 10.14
C LYS A 108 -12.58 -7.08 11.43
N TRP A 109 -13.33 -5.99 11.32
CA TRP A 109 -13.90 -5.31 12.48
C TRP A 109 -14.89 -6.22 13.20
N TYR A 110 -14.76 -6.31 14.53
CA TYR A 110 -15.70 -7.05 15.39
C TYR A 110 -17.00 -6.29 15.67
N LYS A 111 -17.01 -5.00 15.33
CA LYS A 111 -18.16 -4.11 15.47
C LYS A 111 -18.57 -3.55 14.12
N GLN A 112 -19.86 -3.23 14.03
CA GLN A 112 -20.49 -2.68 12.84
C GLN A 112 -20.53 -1.15 12.87
N HIS A 113 -20.78 -0.57 14.03
CA HIS A 113 -20.79 0.88 14.23
C HIS A 113 -19.37 1.35 14.54
N LEU A 114 -18.76 2.02 13.57
CA LEU A 114 -17.40 2.54 13.64
C LEU A 114 -17.43 4.06 13.73
N SER A 115 -16.72 4.59 14.72
CA SER A 115 -16.59 6.04 14.87
C SER A 115 -15.36 6.54 14.10
N TYR A 116 -15.51 7.66 13.40
CA TYR A 116 -14.38 8.31 12.73
C TYR A 116 -14.20 9.74 13.21
N ARG A 117 -12.99 10.30 13.04
CA ARG A 117 -12.69 11.69 13.35
C ARG A 117 -11.73 12.29 12.33
N LEU A 118 -12.06 13.46 11.81
CA LEU A 118 -11.10 14.32 11.11
C LEU A 118 -10.27 15.07 12.16
N VAL A 119 -8.97 14.83 12.17
CA VAL A 119 -8.05 15.46 13.13
C VAL A 119 -7.52 16.79 12.58
N ASN A 120 -7.30 16.86 11.27
CA ASN A 120 -6.89 18.05 10.53
C ASN A 120 -7.37 17.94 9.08
N TRP A 121 -7.08 18.96 8.26
CA TRP A 121 -7.35 19.02 6.83
C TRP A 121 -6.22 19.76 6.11
N PRO A 122 -5.99 19.50 4.82
CA PRO A 122 -4.92 20.17 4.08
C PRO A 122 -5.28 21.64 3.82
N GLU A 123 -4.30 22.53 3.88
CA GLU A 123 -4.50 23.99 3.70
C GLU A 123 -5.16 24.36 2.37
N ARG A 124 -4.99 23.51 1.34
CA ARG A 124 -5.50 23.74 -0.01
C ARG A 124 -6.97 23.34 -0.20
N LEU A 125 -7.58 22.64 0.77
CA LEU A 125 -8.99 22.24 0.71
C LEU A 125 -9.71 22.66 1.99
N PRO A 126 -10.84 23.36 1.89
CA PRO A 126 -11.57 23.82 3.07
C PRO A 126 -12.20 22.64 3.81
N GLU A 127 -12.27 22.75 5.14
CA GLU A 127 -12.78 21.69 6.03
C GLU A 127 -14.16 21.11 5.61
N PRO A 128 -15.17 21.91 5.19
CA PRO A 128 -16.47 21.37 4.81
C PRO A 128 -16.40 20.44 3.59
N GLU A 129 -15.52 20.74 2.62
CA GLU A 129 -15.34 19.88 1.45
C GLU A 129 -14.68 18.56 1.84
N VAL A 130 -13.67 18.61 2.72
CA VAL A 130 -12.99 17.41 3.22
C VAL A 130 -13.95 16.55 4.04
N ARG A 131 -14.72 17.14 4.95
CA ARG A 131 -15.74 16.45 5.73
C ARG A 131 -16.79 15.81 4.83
N GLY A 132 -17.28 16.54 3.83
CA GLY A 132 -18.25 16.04 2.84
C GLY A 132 -17.71 14.85 2.04
N ALA A 133 -16.47 14.93 1.57
CA ALA A 133 -15.81 13.85 0.83
C ALA A 133 -15.62 12.59 1.69
N VAL A 134 -15.19 12.76 2.94
CA VAL A 134 -15.03 11.66 3.91
C VAL A 134 -16.38 11.00 4.19
N HIS A 135 -17.41 11.79 4.45
CA HIS A 135 -18.75 11.28 4.71
C HIS A 135 -19.28 10.48 3.52
N ALA A 136 -19.17 11.01 2.30
CA ALA A 136 -19.57 10.31 1.07
C ALA A 136 -18.78 9.00 0.88
N ALA A 137 -17.47 9.01 1.15
CA ALA A 137 -16.66 7.80 1.07
C ALA A 137 -17.13 6.73 2.06
N PHE A 138 -17.42 7.09 3.31
CA PHE A 138 -17.96 6.15 4.30
C PHE A 138 -19.36 5.64 3.92
N GLN A 139 -20.22 6.49 3.36
CA GLN A 139 -21.52 6.06 2.83
C GLN A 139 -21.38 5.00 1.73
N LEU A 140 -20.41 5.15 0.80
CA LEU A 140 -20.14 4.13 -0.22
C LEU A 140 -19.81 2.77 0.40
N TRP A 141 -19.02 2.75 1.48
CA TRP A 141 -18.68 1.52 2.19
C TRP A 141 -19.88 0.96 2.98
N SER A 142 -20.66 1.81 3.63
CA SER A 142 -21.88 1.39 4.35
C SER A 142 -22.93 0.79 3.41
N ASN A 143 -23.11 1.34 2.21
CA ASN A 143 -24.13 0.86 1.28
C ASN A 143 -23.89 -0.59 0.79
N VAL A 144 -22.64 -1.07 0.86
CA VAL A 144 -22.26 -2.42 0.39
C VAL A 144 -21.77 -3.33 1.52
N SER A 145 -21.97 -2.93 2.78
CA SER A 145 -21.57 -3.71 3.94
C SER A 145 -22.56 -3.55 5.08
N ALA A 146 -22.34 -4.29 6.16
CA ALA A 146 -23.10 -4.10 7.39
C ALA A 146 -22.42 -3.11 8.35
N LEU A 147 -21.53 -2.25 7.84
CA LEU A 147 -20.81 -1.25 8.64
C LEU A 147 -21.55 0.08 8.60
N GLU A 148 -21.60 0.75 9.75
CA GLU A 148 -22.16 2.09 9.90
C GLU A 148 -21.08 3.02 10.43
N PHE A 149 -21.00 4.22 9.89
CA PHE A 149 -19.98 5.20 10.25
C PHE A 149 -20.61 6.47 10.80
N TRP A 150 -20.02 7.02 11.85
CA TRP A 150 -20.45 8.30 12.43
C TRP A 150 -19.26 9.14 12.90
N GLU A 151 -19.37 10.47 12.78
CA GLU A 151 -18.31 11.39 13.18
C GLU A 151 -18.32 11.62 14.69
N ALA A 152 -17.23 11.25 15.37
CA ALA A 152 -17.10 11.36 16.80
C ALA A 152 -16.79 12.80 17.24
N PRO A 153 -17.49 13.32 18.27
CA PRO A 153 -17.12 14.58 18.94
C PRO A 153 -15.66 14.55 19.43
N ALA A 154 -15.02 15.72 19.48
CA ALA A 154 -13.62 15.88 19.88
C ALA A 154 -13.28 15.28 21.27
N THR A 155 -14.27 15.13 22.13
CA THR A 155 -14.16 14.61 23.50
C THR A 155 -14.07 13.09 23.59
N VAL A 156 -14.46 12.33 22.54
CA VAL A 156 -14.58 10.85 22.61
C VAL A 156 -13.63 10.15 21.65
N PRO A 157 -12.76 9.21 22.10
CA PRO A 157 -11.87 8.46 21.20
C PRO A 157 -12.60 7.86 19.99
N ALA A 158 -11.99 8.00 18.81
CA ALA A 158 -12.53 7.49 17.55
C ALA A 158 -11.79 6.23 17.09
N ASP A 159 -12.50 5.31 16.43
CA ASP A 159 -11.93 4.08 15.89
C ASP A 159 -11.01 4.33 14.69
N ILE A 160 -11.40 5.29 13.86
CA ILE A 160 -10.68 5.70 12.65
C ILE A 160 -10.33 7.17 12.80
N ARG A 161 -9.03 7.49 12.69
CA ARG A 161 -8.57 8.88 12.74
C ARG A 161 -7.98 9.27 11.40
N LEU A 162 -8.59 10.27 10.77
CA LEU A 162 -8.17 10.80 9.49
C LEU A 162 -7.23 11.98 9.75
N THR A 163 -6.01 11.85 9.26
CA THR A 163 -4.93 12.83 9.47
C THR A 163 -4.18 13.04 8.17
N PHE A 164 -3.98 14.29 7.80
CA PHE A 164 -3.25 14.71 6.61
C PHE A 164 -1.84 15.14 7.03
N PHE A 165 -0.83 14.59 6.36
CA PHE A 165 0.57 14.92 6.58
C PHE A 165 1.27 15.22 5.25
N GLN A 166 2.40 15.92 5.32
CA GLN A 166 3.29 16.13 4.18
C GLN A 166 4.66 15.54 4.51
N GLY A 167 5.27 14.83 3.56
CA GLY A 167 6.58 14.22 3.76
C GLY A 167 6.58 13.10 4.80
N ASP A 168 7.60 13.08 5.65
CA ASP A 168 7.74 12.11 6.73
C ASP A 168 6.63 12.30 7.78
N HIS A 169 6.01 11.20 8.17
CA HIS A 169 4.89 11.15 9.11
C HIS A 169 5.07 10.07 10.20
N ASN A 170 6.34 9.72 10.47
CA ASN A 170 6.78 8.91 11.59
C ASN A 170 6.19 7.49 11.65
N ASP A 171 5.71 6.95 10.53
CA ASP A 171 5.25 5.56 10.41
C ASP A 171 6.23 4.68 9.60
N GLY A 172 7.43 5.20 9.33
CA GLY A 172 8.53 4.51 8.67
C GLY A 172 9.13 5.32 7.52
N LEU A 173 10.46 5.32 7.40
CA LEU A 173 11.18 6.08 6.36
C LEU A 173 10.76 5.71 4.92
N SER A 174 10.24 4.50 4.69
CA SER A 174 9.73 4.04 3.40
C SER A 174 8.32 4.54 3.07
N ASN A 175 7.60 5.06 4.07
CA ASN A 175 6.20 5.43 3.98
C ASN A 175 6.00 6.93 3.77
N ALA A 176 7.05 7.75 3.95
CA ALA A 176 7.04 9.19 3.71
C ALA A 176 6.41 9.55 2.35
N PHE A 177 5.64 10.64 2.33
CA PHE A 177 4.96 11.11 1.12
C PHE A 177 5.93 11.80 0.16
N ASP A 178 5.83 11.48 -1.13
CA ASP A 178 6.75 11.94 -2.18
C ASP A 178 6.46 13.38 -2.67
N GLY A 179 5.47 14.07 -2.10
CA GLY A 179 5.07 15.44 -2.48
C GLY A 179 4.08 15.53 -3.66
N PRO A 180 3.80 16.74 -4.18
CA PRO A 180 2.62 17.05 -5.02
C PRO A 180 2.51 16.27 -6.34
N VAL A 181 3.59 15.63 -6.80
CA VAL A 181 3.62 14.89 -8.07
C VAL A 181 3.22 13.41 -7.92
N SER A 182 3.00 12.92 -6.71
CA SER A 182 2.52 11.57 -6.44
C SER A 182 1.56 11.59 -5.24
N ALA A 183 0.28 11.91 -5.50
CA ALA A 183 -0.78 11.76 -4.51
C ALA A 183 -0.83 10.30 -4.05
N THR A 184 -0.35 10.06 -2.83
CA THR A 184 -0.12 8.73 -2.28
C THR A 184 -0.96 8.62 -1.02
N VAL A 185 -2.01 7.79 -1.07
CA VAL A 185 -2.79 7.42 0.11
C VAL A 185 -2.11 6.21 0.74
N THR A 186 -1.58 6.32 1.96
CA THR A 186 -1.02 5.17 2.70
C THR A 186 -1.99 4.78 3.82
N ARG A 187 -2.22 3.48 4.00
CA ARG A 187 -2.96 2.91 5.13
C ARG A 187 -2.00 2.05 5.94
N THR A 188 -1.73 2.43 7.18
CA THR A 188 -1.00 1.60 8.15
C THR A 188 -1.96 1.10 9.22
N TRP A 189 -1.86 -0.20 9.56
CA TRP A 189 -2.61 -0.84 10.62
C TRP A 189 -1.67 -1.16 11.78
N HIS A 190 -1.91 -0.60 12.96
CA HIS A 190 -1.33 -1.07 14.21
C HIS A 190 -2.44 -1.61 15.11
N HIS A 191 -2.24 -2.81 15.68
CA HIS A 191 -3.08 -3.32 16.76
C HIS A 191 -2.20 -3.75 17.93
N SER A 192 -2.52 -3.20 19.09
CA SER A 192 -1.91 -3.56 20.37
C SER A 192 -2.46 -4.91 20.83
N ARG A 193 -1.57 -5.88 21.11
CA ARG A 193 -1.92 -7.10 21.84
C ARG A 193 -2.13 -6.73 23.30
N ARG A 194 -3.37 -6.68 23.78
CA ARG A 194 -3.62 -6.70 25.23
C ARG A 194 -3.59 -8.13 25.75
N THR A 195 -2.42 -8.54 26.24
CA THR A 195 -2.39 -9.45 27.39
C THR A 195 -2.70 -8.65 28.64
N GLN A 196 -3.63 -9.16 29.42
CA GLN A 196 -4.09 -8.62 30.69
C GLN A 196 -2.93 -8.56 31.70
N THR A 197 -2.44 -7.36 32.02
CA THR A 197 -2.07 -6.85 33.36
C THR A 197 -1.22 -5.58 33.23
N ARG A 198 -1.54 -4.59 34.07
CA ARG A 198 -0.84 -3.31 34.35
C ARG A 198 -1.09 -2.11 33.42
N LYS A 199 -1.06 -0.96 34.08
CA LYS A 199 -1.46 0.40 33.72
C LYS A 199 -0.54 1.02 32.65
N LEU A 200 -1.15 1.97 31.92
CA LEU A 200 -0.58 2.94 30.97
C LEU A 200 -0.06 2.33 29.66
N ASP A 201 -0.74 2.64 28.55
CA ASP A 201 -0.14 3.29 27.38
C ASP A 201 -1.18 3.49 26.25
N LEU A 202 -0.98 4.58 25.51
CA LEU A 202 -1.83 5.12 24.45
C LEU A 202 -2.18 4.06 23.39
N HIS A 203 -3.44 4.05 22.95
CA HIS A 203 -3.85 3.21 21.82
C HIS A 203 -3.40 3.87 20.53
N ASP A 204 -2.61 3.15 19.73
CA ASP A 204 -2.14 3.63 18.44
C ASP A 204 -3.31 3.72 17.43
N PRO A 205 -3.47 4.87 16.75
CA PRO A 205 -4.60 5.12 15.87
C PRO A 205 -4.44 4.48 14.50
N ILE A 206 -5.55 4.04 13.90
CA ILE A 206 -5.61 3.77 12.46
C ILE A 206 -5.63 5.12 11.74
N ARG A 207 -4.53 5.40 11.04
CA ARG A 207 -4.31 6.63 10.28
C ARG A 207 -4.65 6.39 8.82
N VAL A 208 -5.56 7.21 8.30
CA VAL A 208 -5.87 7.27 6.88
C VAL A 208 -5.43 8.65 6.41
N SER A 209 -4.42 8.67 5.54
CA SER A 209 -3.83 9.89 4.96
C SER A 209 -4.22 9.95 3.49
N LEU A 210 -4.88 11.03 3.07
CA LEU A 210 -5.21 11.31 1.66
C LEU A 210 -4.23 12.31 1.05
#